data_AF-A0A0B8Q599-F1
#
_entry.id   AF-A0A0B8Q599-F1
#
_cell.length_a   1.000
_cell.length_b   1.000
_cell.length_c   1.000
_cell.angle_alpha   90.00
_cell.angle_beta   90.00
_cell.angle_gamma   90.00
#
_symmetry.space_group_name_H-M   'P 1'
#
loop_
_entity.id
_entity.type
_entity.pdbx_description
1 polymer ?
#
loop_
_entity_poly.entity_id
_entity_poly.type
_entity_poly.pdbx_seq_one_letter_code
_entity_poly.pdbx_strand_id
1 'polypeptide(L)'
;MRLNKIALALGLTSMVGLIGCEDSSSTPPVNAPTQSFYQVKAIDGYLQHAKVWLDLNGNFEQDANEPSTTSGAGGVAELDVTQVVEQGLSPESYQVIVQAIAGETIDEDKPDTPLSSGFTMSAPAGEVNVTPLSTLVNIKLSESITDDMSAEKIAEMKKQAVSELASELGIDETAVLSDYVAKKDSDEQATSDAAQQAAYAARSIVESEQVLPETPQEMNEVVEEVKESDSETDFEKLAAVVNNEIKKEVEDTPDPQMLEDAQPAIDKNADMTIDSDQDGVPDELDPFPQDSSEWMDNDEDGIGDHSDTDDDDDGFTDDVDVFPLDAKKAGDHDGDGTDSVNDQYPYDFDNDSYPDAEDDFPKDPAEWLDSDGDEVGDNADVFPDDPTEWADSDGDEVGDNEDAFRMTLMNLKIVTATRSVTIRTDSHLTLMKRTIRTMMAMATTGMPSQQMLTNLLRMYSPLKKQPNRLCSSCVKNQ
;
A
#
# COMPACT_ATOMS: atom_id res chain seq x y z
N MET A 1 8.05 -20.19 8.16
CA MET A 1 9.37 -20.66 7.66
C MET A 1 9.21 -21.85 6.71
N ARG A 2 9.06 -21.61 5.40
CA ARG A 2 9.54 -22.45 4.31
C ARG A 2 9.66 -21.56 3.06
N LEU A 3 10.89 -21.23 2.69
CA LEU A 3 11.22 -20.48 1.48
C LEU A 3 11.04 -21.40 0.26
N ASN A 4 10.13 -21.04 -0.65
CA ASN A 4 10.14 -21.54 -2.01
C ASN A 4 10.96 -20.59 -2.88
N LYS A 5 11.97 -21.14 -3.57
CA LYS A 5 12.75 -20.46 -4.58
C LYS A 5 12.18 -20.84 -5.95
N ILE A 6 11.69 -19.85 -6.70
CA ILE A 6 11.31 -19.95 -8.13
C ILE A 6 11.92 -18.68 -8.75
N ALA A 7 13.11 -18.78 -9.35
CA ALA A 7 13.38 -19.00 -10.78
C ALA A 7 13.14 -17.72 -11.63
N LEU A 8 14.18 -16.90 -11.76
CA LEU A 8 14.29 -15.84 -12.78
C LEU A 8 15.02 -16.44 -13.99
N ALA A 9 14.34 -16.52 -15.13
CA ALA A 9 14.92 -16.97 -16.39
C ALA A 9 15.51 -15.77 -17.14
N LEU A 10 16.81 -15.55 -17.01
CA LEU A 10 17.57 -14.57 -17.79
C LEU A 10 17.97 -15.18 -19.14
N GLY A 11 17.46 -14.62 -20.22
CA GLY A 11 17.81 -14.98 -21.60
C GLY A 11 19.01 -14.22 -22.15
N LEU A 12 20.16 -14.20 -21.46
CA LEU A 12 21.43 -13.76 -22.06
C LEU A 12 21.97 -14.88 -22.96
N THR A 13 21.57 -14.91 -24.23
CA THR A 13 22.11 -15.88 -25.20
C THR A 13 23.48 -15.45 -25.71
N SER A 14 24.54 -15.98 -25.11
CA SER A 14 25.89 -15.93 -25.69
C SER A 14 26.06 -17.06 -26.70
N MET A 15 26.04 -16.75 -28.00
CA MET A 15 26.22 -17.73 -29.07
C MET A 15 27.71 -18.07 -29.25
N VAL A 16 28.13 -19.27 -28.85
CA VAL A 16 29.50 -19.79 -29.08
C VAL A 16 29.51 -20.69 -30.31
N GLY A 17 30.06 -20.21 -31.43
CA GLY A 17 30.32 -21.01 -32.63
C GLY A 17 31.62 -21.82 -32.50
N LEU A 18 31.50 -23.15 -32.36
CA LEU A 18 32.64 -24.08 -32.47
C LEU A 18 32.83 -24.52 -33.93
N ILE A 19 33.89 -24.04 -34.57
CA ILE A 19 34.41 -24.62 -35.82
C ILE A 19 35.80 -25.19 -35.52
N GLY A 20 35.96 -26.50 -35.71
CA GLY A 20 37.26 -27.17 -35.72
C GLY A 20 37.73 -27.43 -37.15
N CYS A 21 38.96 -27.04 -37.46
CA CYS A 21 39.89 -27.78 -38.31
C CYS A 21 41.30 -27.17 -38.22
N GLU A 22 42.29 -28.03 -38.44
CA GLU A 22 43.73 -27.87 -38.28
C GLU A 22 44.38 -26.66 -38.98
N ASP A 23 45.50 -26.27 -38.35
CA ASP A 23 46.82 -25.96 -38.95
C ASP A 23 47.39 -24.54 -38.72
N SER A 24 48.38 -24.50 -37.82
CA SER A 24 49.59 -23.66 -37.84
C SER A 24 49.51 -22.13 -37.68
N SER A 25 50.24 -21.66 -36.64
CA SER A 25 50.59 -20.26 -36.25
C SER A 25 49.63 -19.56 -35.28
N SER A 26 49.78 -19.84 -33.98
CA SER A 26 49.06 -19.17 -32.90
C SER A 26 49.64 -17.79 -32.58
N THR A 27 49.20 -16.76 -33.32
CA THR A 27 48.84 -15.50 -32.65
C THR A 27 47.70 -15.80 -31.68
N PRO A 28 47.69 -15.29 -30.44
CA PRO A 28 46.53 -15.44 -29.56
C PRO A 28 45.29 -14.91 -30.31
N PRO A 29 44.12 -15.57 -30.22
CA PRO A 29 42.90 -15.00 -30.75
C PRO A 29 42.74 -13.64 -30.06
N VAL A 30 42.71 -12.58 -30.85
CA VAL A 30 42.21 -11.29 -30.39
C VAL A 30 40.81 -11.60 -29.88
N ASN A 31 40.56 -11.43 -28.59
CA ASN A 31 39.20 -11.50 -28.05
C ASN A 31 38.35 -10.59 -28.94
N ALA A 32 37.41 -11.18 -29.70
CA ALA A 32 36.39 -10.38 -30.34
C ALA A 32 35.66 -9.63 -29.22
N PRO A 33 35.38 -8.33 -29.37
CA PRO A 33 34.59 -7.61 -28.37
C PRO A 33 33.27 -8.36 -28.20
N THR A 34 32.96 -8.74 -26.96
CA THR A 34 31.69 -9.41 -26.64
C THR A 34 30.59 -8.36 -26.75
N GLN A 35 29.83 -8.40 -27.84
CA GLN A 35 28.68 -7.53 -27.99
C GLN A 35 27.60 -7.91 -26.99
N SER A 36 27.03 -6.91 -26.32
CA SER A 36 25.91 -7.06 -25.37
C SER A 36 24.69 -6.34 -25.92
N PHE A 37 23.55 -7.04 -25.95
CA PHE A 37 22.29 -6.51 -26.46
C PHE A 37 21.24 -6.41 -25.35
N TYR A 38 20.42 -5.37 -25.40
CA TYR A 38 19.26 -5.17 -24.53
C TYR A 38 18.02 -5.11 -25.42
N GLN A 39 17.07 -6.03 -25.21
CA GLN A 39 15.89 -6.17 -26.04
C GLN A 39 14.69 -5.54 -25.36
N VAL A 40 13.98 -4.70 -26.12
CA VAL A 40 12.78 -3.99 -25.67
C VAL A 40 11.69 -4.12 -26.74
N LYS A 41 10.45 -3.81 -26.38
CA LYS A 41 9.29 -3.83 -27.28
C LYS A 41 8.56 -2.49 -27.25
N ALA A 42 8.18 -1.99 -28.42
CA ALA A 42 7.29 -0.86 -28.61
C ALA A 42 5.85 -1.35 -28.87
N ILE A 43 4.90 -0.97 -28.02
CA ILE A 43 3.55 -1.55 -27.98
C ILE A 43 2.48 -0.45 -27.78
N ASP A 44 1.71 -0.13 -28.81
CA ASP A 44 0.33 0.37 -28.77
C ASP A 44 -0.57 -0.77 -29.29
N GLY A 45 -0.50 -1.05 -30.59
CA GLY A 45 -0.20 -2.38 -31.12
C GLY A 45 1.30 -2.55 -31.35
N TYR A 46 1.78 -3.68 -31.88
CA TYR A 46 3.23 -3.81 -32.12
C TYR A 46 3.72 -2.77 -33.13
N LEU A 47 4.56 -1.83 -32.69
CA LEU A 47 5.00 -0.71 -33.51
C LEU A 47 6.26 -1.05 -34.29
N GLN A 48 6.20 -0.99 -35.61
CA GLN A 48 7.35 -1.14 -36.51
C GLN A 48 7.86 0.22 -36.98
N HIS A 49 9.17 0.32 -37.19
CA HIS A 49 9.84 1.54 -37.63
C HIS A 49 9.79 2.72 -36.63
N ALA A 50 9.50 2.47 -35.36
CA ALA A 50 9.64 3.47 -34.30
C ALA A 50 11.12 3.58 -33.89
N LYS A 51 11.58 4.78 -33.53
CA LYS A 51 12.93 4.94 -32.94
C LYS A 51 12.90 4.51 -31.50
N VAL A 52 13.93 3.80 -31.06
CA VAL A 52 14.03 3.30 -29.69
C VAL A 52 15.43 3.57 -29.16
N TRP A 53 15.54 4.11 -27.96
CA TRP A 53 16.83 4.35 -27.30
C TRP A 53 16.75 4.16 -25.79
N LEU A 54 17.92 3.90 -25.22
CA LEU A 54 18.12 3.89 -23.78
C LEU A 54 18.54 5.29 -23.33
N ASP A 55 17.70 5.96 -22.57
CA ASP A 55 17.98 7.32 -22.09
C ASP A 55 18.90 7.27 -20.87
N LEU A 56 20.15 7.69 -21.06
CA LEU A 56 21.20 7.57 -20.06
C LEU A 56 21.28 8.79 -19.14
N ASN A 57 20.69 9.91 -19.55
CA ASN A 57 20.84 11.19 -18.85
C ASN A 57 19.51 11.71 -18.27
N GLY A 58 18.38 11.07 -18.59
CA GLY A 58 17.04 11.39 -18.09
C GLY A 58 16.38 12.57 -18.80
N ASN A 59 16.87 13.00 -19.97
CA ASN A 59 16.33 14.16 -20.70
C ASN A 59 15.33 13.78 -21.80
N PHE A 60 15.01 12.49 -21.91
CA PHE A 60 14.14 11.90 -22.93
C PHE A 60 14.62 12.06 -24.37
N GLU A 61 15.61 12.89 -24.70
CA GLU A 61 16.09 13.13 -26.06
C GLU A 61 17.12 12.08 -26.49
N GLN A 62 17.12 11.69 -27.77
CA GLN A 62 18.13 10.77 -28.29
C GLN A 62 19.50 11.46 -28.43
N ASP A 63 20.46 11.07 -27.60
CA ASP A 63 21.84 11.55 -27.65
C ASP A 63 22.78 10.66 -28.47
N ALA A 64 23.90 11.24 -28.91
CA ALA A 64 24.90 10.53 -29.71
C ALA A 64 25.62 9.38 -28.97
N ASN A 65 25.62 9.40 -27.64
CA ASN A 65 26.21 8.38 -26.77
C ASN A 65 25.20 7.33 -26.28
N GLU A 66 23.96 7.41 -26.73
CA GLU A 66 22.91 6.51 -26.28
C GLU A 66 22.72 5.32 -27.24
N PRO A 67 22.69 4.09 -26.70
CA PRO A 67 22.27 2.92 -27.47
C PRO A 67 20.90 3.18 -28.08
N SER A 68 20.81 3.06 -29.40
CA SER A 68 19.58 3.32 -30.14
C SER A 68 19.45 2.41 -31.35
N THR A 69 18.20 2.15 -31.76
CA THR A 69 17.84 1.34 -32.92
C THR A 69 16.43 1.71 -33.39
N THR A 70 15.91 0.95 -34.35
CA THR A 70 14.54 1.05 -34.84
C THR A 70 13.81 -0.25 -34.57
N SER A 71 12.55 -0.18 -34.14
CA SER A 71 11.73 -1.37 -33.90
C SER A 71 11.42 -2.11 -35.20
N GLY A 72 11.43 -3.44 -35.11
CA GLY A 72 11.04 -4.35 -36.19
C GLY A 72 9.72 -5.05 -35.90
N ALA A 73 9.47 -6.16 -36.60
CA ALA A 73 8.26 -6.97 -36.43
C ALA A 73 8.06 -7.42 -34.97
N GLY A 74 6.81 -7.39 -34.51
CA GLY A 74 6.45 -7.64 -33.12
C GLY A 74 6.92 -6.55 -32.15
N GLY A 75 7.18 -5.35 -32.65
CA GLY A 75 7.64 -4.19 -31.86
C GLY A 75 9.08 -4.30 -31.35
N VAL A 76 9.82 -5.34 -31.72
CA VAL A 76 11.11 -5.68 -31.10
C VAL A 76 12.21 -4.72 -31.54
N ALA A 77 12.94 -4.19 -30.57
CA ALA A 77 14.14 -3.38 -30.76
C ALA A 77 15.31 -3.97 -29.97
N GLU A 78 16.42 -4.26 -30.66
CA GLU A 78 17.65 -4.77 -30.02
C GLU A 78 18.72 -3.66 -29.96
N LEU A 79 18.93 -3.13 -28.76
CA LEU A 79 19.88 -2.06 -28.48
C LEU A 79 21.28 -2.64 -28.25
N ASP A 80 22.29 -2.15 -28.96
CA ASP A 80 23.69 -2.49 -28.68
C ASP A 80 24.18 -1.68 -27.47
N VAL A 81 24.16 -2.33 -26.30
CA VAL A 81 24.53 -1.76 -25.00
C VAL A 81 25.96 -2.11 -24.60
N THR A 82 26.79 -2.56 -25.55
CA THR A 82 28.17 -2.97 -25.26
C THR A 82 28.95 -1.89 -24.51
N GLN A 83 28.81 -0.63 -24.93
CA GLN A 83 29.50 0.50 -24.28
C GLN A 83 28.99 0.80 -22.86
N VAL A 84 27.70 0.60 -22.61
CA VAL A 84 27.08 0.79 -21.29
C VAL A 84 27.62 -0.26 -20.31
N VAL A 85 27.61 -1.53 -20.73
CA VAL A 85 28.11 -2.65 -19.92
C VAL A 85 29.63 -2.56 -19.69
N GLU A 86 30.40 -2.14 -20.71
CA GLU A 86 31.86 -1.93 -20.57
C GLU A 86 32.21 -0.82 -19.57
N GLN A 87 31.32 0.16 -19.38
CA GLN A 87 31.45 1.19 -18.36
C GLN A 87 31.04 0.72 -16.95
N GLY A 88 30.58 -0.53 -16.83
CA GLY A 88 30.10 -1.10 -15.57
C GLY A 88 28.69 -0.63 -15.19
N LEU A 89 27.94 -0.08 -16.15
CA LEU A 89 26.56 0.36 -15.98
C LEU A 89 25.61 -0.76 -16.39
N SER A 90 24.45 -0.83 -15.73
CA SER A 90 23.39 -1.78 -16.05
C SER A 90 22.34 -1.10 -16.93
N PRO A 91 22.03 -1.63 -18.13
CA PRO A 91 20.97 -1.06 -18.98
C PRO A 91 19.62 -0.97 -18.28
N GLU A 92 19.30 -1.94 -17.42
CA GLU A 92 18.07 -2.01 -16.63
C GLU A 92 17.93 -0.86 -15.61
N SER A 93 18.98 -0.05 -15.39
CA SER A 93 18.93 1.12 -14.50
C SER A 93 18.48 2.40 -15.20
N TYR A 94 18.15 2.33 -16.48
CA TYR A 94 17.78 3.47 -17.30
C TYR A 94 16.41 3.24 -17.93
N GLN A 95 15.69 4.34 -18.14
CA GLN A 95 14.41 4.34 -18.84
C GLN A 95 14.61 4.12 -20.34
N VAL A 96 13.58 3.62 -21.00
CA VAL A 96 13.59 3.34 -22.44
C VAL A 96 12.57 4.26 -23.10
N ILE A 97 12.97 4.91 -24.18
CA ILE A 97 12.11 5.81 -24.93
C ILE A 97 11.81 5.21 -26.31
N VAL A 98 10.55 5.36 -26.74
CA VAL A 98 10.08 5.01 -28.07
C VAL A 98 9.45 6.25 -28.71
N GLN A 99 9.92 6.62 -29.89
CA GLN A 99 9.27 7.65 -30.72
C GLN A 99 8.64 7.02 -31.95
N ALA A 100 7.32 7.04 -32.00
CA ALA A 100 6.52 6.73 -33.18
C ALA A 100 6.49 7.95 -34.11
N ILE A 101 6.86 7.75 -35.38
CA ILE A 101 7.03 8.82 -36.37
C ILE A 101 5.88 8.79 -37.36
N ALA A 102 5.14 9.90 -37.44
CA ALA A 102 4.07 10.09 -38.42
C ALA A 102 4.55 9.79 -39.85
N GLY A 103 3.79 8.97 -40.58
CA GLY A 103 4.09 8.57 -41.95
C GLY A 103 5.20 7.54 -42.13
N GLU A 104 5.89 7.12 -41.06
CA GLU A 104 6.96 6.10 -41.11
C GLU A 104 6.64 4.88 -40.25
N THR A 105 6.21 5.10 -39.01
CA THR A 105 5.87 4.04 -38.05
C THR A 105 4.55 3.37 -38.46
N ILE A 106 4.53 2.04 -38.36
CA ILE A 106 3.39 1.20 -38.69
C ILE A 106 2.96 0.50 -37.41
N ASP A 107 1.70 0.65 -37.04
CA ASP A 107 1.06 -0.20 -36.04
C ASP A 107 0.61 -1.52 -36.71
N GLU A 108 1.01 -2.66 -36.15
CA GLU A 108 0.62 -3.97 -36.64
C GLU A 108 -0.90 -4.25 -36.59
N ASP A 109 -1.68 -3.50 -35.81
CA ASP A 109 -3.14 -3.55 -35.83
C ASP A 109 -3.72 -2.96 -37.12
N LYS A 110 -2.99 -2.01 -37.74
CA LYS A 110 -3.35 -1.34 -39.00
C LYS A 110 -2.16 -1.40 -40.00
N PRO A 111 -1.71 -2.60 -40.41
CA PRO A 111 -0.39 -2.81 -41.04
C PRO A 111 -0.23 -2.17 -42.43
N ASP A 112 -1.35 -1.82 -43.08
CA ASP A 112 -1.36 -1.21 -44.41
C ASP A 112 -1.27 0.34 -44.37
N THR A 113 -1.37 0.95 -43.18
CA THR A 113 -1.44 2.40 -43.03
C THR A 113 -0.43 2.86 -41.97
N PRO A 114 0.63 3.61 -42.36
CA PRO A 114 1.47 4.28 -41.39
C PRO A 114 0.66 5.24 -40.52
N LEU A 115 1.12 5.49 -39.30
CA LEU A 115 0.47 6.40 -38.36
C LEU A 115 0.30 7.80 -38.99
N SER A 116 -0.85 8.42 -38.76
CA SER A 116 -1.13 9.80 -39.19
C SER A 116 -0.43 10.84 -38.33
N SER A 117 -0.29 10.53 -37.04
CA SER A 117 0.23 11.38 -35.98
C SER A 117 1.38 10.63 -35.29
N GLY A 118 2.39 11.36 -34.81
CA GLY A 118 3.52 10.79 -34.08
C GLY A 118 3.31 10.93 -32.58
N PHE A 119 3.98 10.11 -31.79
CA PHE A 119 3.92 10.17 -30.33
C PHE A 119 5.19 9.60 -29.71
N THR A 120 5.47 10.01 -28.47
CA THR A 120 6.61 9.57 -27.68
C THR A 120 6.11 8.84 -26.45
N MET A 121 6.64 7.63 -26.24
CA MET A 121 6.35 6.78 -25.10
C MET A 121 7.62 6.52 -24.31
N SER A 122 7.46 6.25 -23.03
CA SER A 122 8.54 5.86 -22.14
C SER A 122 8.16 4.68 -21.26
N ALA A 123 9.16 3.98 -20.74
CA ALA A 123 8.96 2.99 -19.70
C ALA A 123 9.99 3.21 -18.59
N PRO A 124 9.59 3.09 -17.31
CA PRO A 124 10.48 3.32 -16.19
C PRO A 124 11.62 2.29 -16.18
N ALA A 125 12.71 2.64 -15.49
CA ALA A 125 13.89 1.78 -15.41
C ALA A 125 13.54 0.33 -15.00
N GLY A 126 14.06 -0.63 -15.76
CA GLY A 126 13.86 -2.06 -15.56
C GLY A 126 12.70 -2.66 -16.35
N GLU A 127 11.85 -1.82 -16.95
CA GLU A 127 10.79 -2.28 -17.85
C GLU A 127 11.27 -2.35 -19.30
N VAL A 128 10.83 -3.40 -20.00
CA VAL A 128 11.21 -3.67 -21.40
C VAL A 128 10.06 -3.49 -22.39
N ASN A 129 8.83 -3.35 -21.90
CA ASN A 129 7.65 -3.07 -22.70
C ASN A 129 7.38 -1.58 -22.59
N VAL A 130 7.52 -0.86 -23.70
CA VAL A 130 7.24 0.56 -23.80
C VAL A 130 5.88 0.73 -24.44
N THR A 131 4.92 1.20 -23.64
CA THR A 131 3.49 1.29 -23.98
C THR A 131 2.91 2.65 -23.58
N PRO A 132 1.71 3.02 -24.05
CA PRO A 132 1.01 4.20 -23.55
C PRO A 132 0.85 4.16 -22.03
N LEU A 133 0.52 2.98 -21.48
CA LEU A 133 0.35 2.78 -20.04
C LEU A 133 1.67 2.91 -19.27
N SER A 134 2.76 2.30 -19.77
CA SER A 134 4.07 2.45 -19.13
C SER A 134 4.57 3.90 -19.13
N THR A 135 4.10 4.70 -20.10
CA THR A 135 4.42 6.12 -20.22
C THR A 135 3.75 6.91 -19.11
N LEU A 136 2.45 6.72 -18.90
CA LEU A 136 1.73 7.35 -17.78
C LEU A 136 2.31 6.93 -16.43
N VAL A 137 2.65 5.64 -16.25
CA VAL A 137 3.37 5.19 -15.04
C VAL A 137 4.71 5.91 -14.89
N ASN A 138 5.48 6.09 -15.96
CA ASN A 138 6.78 6.76 -15.87
C ASN A 138 6.65 8.24 -15.52
N ILE A 139 5.62 8.92 -16.03
CA ILE A 139 5.33 10.33 -15.71
C ILE A 139 4.91 10.46 -14.24
N LYS A 140 3.93 9.66 -13.77
CA LYS A 140 3.53 9.63 -12.34
C LYS A 140 4.71 9.31 -11.42
N LEU A 141 5.55 8.35 -11.82
CA LEU A 141 6.74 8.00 -11.06
C LEU A 141 7.73 9.18 -10.98
N SER A 142 7.81 10.01 -12.02
CA SER A 142 8.73 11.16 -12.07
C SER A 142 8.32 12.31 -11.14
N GLU A 143 7.04 12.44 -10.82
CA GLU A 143 6.49 13.36 -9.81
C GLU A 143 7.03 13.01 -8.41
N SER A 144 7.05 11.71 -8.11
CA SER A 144 7.33 11.18 -6.78
C SER A 144 8.80 10.88 -6.48
N ILE A 145 9.66 10.81 -7.51
CA ILE A 145 11.07 10.44 -7.33
C ILE A 145 11.96 11.68 -7.14
N THR A 146 12.76 11.65 -6.07
CA THR A 146 13.91 12.54 -5.88
C THR A 146 15.23 11.80 -6.06
N ASP A 147 16.28 12.51 -6.46
CA ASP A 147 17.62 11.97 -6.77
C ASP A 147 18.28 11.16 -5.63
N ASP A 148 17.81 11.33 -4.38
CA ASP A 148 18.39 10.72 -3.18
C ASP A 148 17.65 9.47 -2.68
N MET A 149 16.62 9.01 -3.39
CA MET A 149 15.84 7.83 -3.02
C MET A 149 16.60 6.52 -3.24
N SER A 150 16.35 5.53 -2.36
CA SER A 150 16.91 4.18 -2.53
C SER A 150 16.17 3.41 -3.61
N ALA A 151 16.82 2.42 -4.22
CA ALA A 151 16.22 1.56 -5.22
C ALA A 151 14.97 0.83 -4.68
N GLU A 152 14.95 0.48 -3.39
CA GLU A 152 13.79 -0.14 -2.76
C GLU A 152 12.60 0.81 -2.67
N LYS A 153 12.82 2.09 -2.34
CA LYS A 153 11.73 3.07 -2.29
C LYS A 153 11.22 3.42 -3.69
N ILE A 154 12.10 3.50 -4.69
CA ILE A 154 11.71 3.66 -6.10
C ILE A 154 10.85 2.49 -6.57
N ALA A 155 11.20 1.25 -6.20
CA ALA A 155 10.39 0.08 -6.55
C ALA A 155 9.00 0.13 -5.90
N GLU A 156 8.89 0.64 -4.67
CA GLU A 156 7.60 0.84 -4.02
C GLU A 156 6.77 1.93 -4.70
N MET A 157 7.36 3.09 -5.01
CA MET A 157 6.67 4.17 -5.74
C MET A 157 6.22 3.70 -7.13
N LYS A 158 7.02 2.87 -7.81
CA LYS A 158 6.60 2.28 -9.09
C LYS A 158 5.38 1.37 -8.91
N LYS A 159 5.34 0.58 -7.83
CA LYS A 159 4.19 -0.28 -7.54
C LYS A 159 2.94 0.55 -7.25
N GLN A 160 3.10 1.63 -6.48
CA GLN A 160 2.04 2.58 -6.19
C GLN A 160 1.51 3.23 -7.48
N ALA A 161 2.38 3.80 -8.32
CA ALA A 161 1.99 4.41 -9.60
C ALA A 161 1.28 3.42 -10.56
N VAL A 162 1.67 2.13 -10.53
CA VAL A 162 0.97 1.08 -11.29
C VAL A 162 -0.43 0.81 -10.72
N SER A 163 -0.57 0.77 -9.40
CA SER A 163 -1.84 0.51 -8.72
C SER A 163 -2.82 1.67 -8.92
N GLU A 164 -2.36 2.91 -8.74
CA GLU A 164 -3.13 4.14 -9.00
C GLU A 164 -3.60 4.19 -10.45
N LEU A 165 -2.69 4.05 -11.43
CA LEU A 165 -3.08 4.08 -12.85
C LEU A 165 -4.04 2.94 -13.23
N ALA A 166 -3.88 1.75 -12.64
CA ALA A 166 -4.81 0.66 -12.86
C ALA A 166 -6.22 1.01 -12.35
N SER A 167 -6.29 1.66 -11.18
CA SER A 167 -7.50 2.16 -10.55
C SER A 167 -8.21 3.23 -11.40
N GLU A 168 -7.45 4.22 -11.87
CA GLU A 168 -7.94 5.31 -12.73
C GLU A 168 -8.51 4.80 -14.06
N LEU A 169 -7.99 3.69 -14.58
CA LEU A 169 -8.41 3.11 -15.86
C LEU A 169 -9.43 1.96 -15.72
N GLY A 170 -9.73 1.52 -14.50
CA GLY A 170 -10.57 0.33 -14.26
C GLY A 170 -9.98 -0.99 -14.79
N ILE A 171 -8.65 -1.08 -14.88
CA ILE A 171 -7.96 -2.26 -15.44
C ILE A 171 -7.22 -3.06 -14.37
N ASP A 172 -6.84 -4.30 -14.69
CA ASP A 172 -6.04 -5.13 -13.80
C ASP A 172 -4.56 -4.66 -13.75
N GLU A 173 -4.04 -4.48 -12.53
CA GLU A 173 -2.66 -4.02 -12.27
C GLU A 173 -1.59 -4.85 -12.99
N THR A 174 -1.82 -6.15 -13.18
CA THR A 174 -0.84 -7.05 -13.80
C THR A 174 -0.70 -6.84 -15.31
N ALA A 175 -1.63 -6.07 -15.91
CA ALA A 175 -1.62 -5.76 -17.33
C ALA A 175 -0.90 -4.45 -17.67
N VAL A 176 -0.83 -3.48 -16.74
CA VAL A 176 -0.33 -2.11 -16.94
C VAL A 176 1.06 -2.06 -17.60
N LEU A 177 2.05 -2.75 -17.03
CA LEU A 177 3.43 -2.80 -17.54
C LEU A 177 3.71 -4.02 -18.43
N SER A 178 2.66 -4.73 -18.85
CA SER A 178 2.79 -6.00 -19.53
C SER A 178 2.74 -5.91 -21.05
N ASP A 179 3.17 -6.97 -21.73
CA ASP A 179 2.92 -7.17 -23.17
C ASP A 179 1.48 -7.67 -23.36
N TYR A 180 0.52 -6.75 -23.27
CA TYR A 180 -0.91 -7.05 -23.38
C TYR A 180 -1.27 -7.61 -24.77
N VAL A 181 -0.56 -7.22 -25.84
CA VAL A 181 -0.74 -7.78 -27.19
C VAL A 181 -0.44 -9.28 -27.22
N ALA A 182 0.63 -9.73 -26.56
CA ALA A 182 0.94 -11.16 -26.48
C ALA A 182 -0.03 -11.93 -25.57
N LYS A 183 -0.59 -11.26 -24.55
CA LYS A 183 -1.41 -11.89 -23.51
C LYS A 183 -2.91 -11.97 -23.85
N LYS A 184 -3.39 -11.21 -24.83
CA LYS A 184 -4.83 -11.22 -25.20
C LYS A 184 -5.36 -12.60 -25.58
N ASP A 185 -4.51 -13.48 -26.12
CA ASP A 185 -4.84 -14.87 -26.50
C ASP A 185 -4.36 -15.90 -25.46
N SER A 186 -4.14 -15.49 -24.20
CA SER A 186 -3.74 -16.38 -23.12
C SER A 186 -4.77 -17.48 -22.88
N ASP A 187 -4.30 -18.70 -22.60
CA ASP A 187 -5.17 -19.81 -22.16
C ASP A 187 -5.81 -19.53 -20.79
N GLU A 188 -5.25 -18.60 -20.01
CA GLU A 188 -5.80 -18.14 -18.74
C GLU A 188 -6.72 -16.93 -18.96
N GLN A 189 -8.03 -17.14 -18.78
CA GLN A 189 -9.05 -16.13 -19.06
C GLN A 189 -8.80 -14.80 -18.33
N ALA A 190 -8.48 -14.82 -17.03
CA ALA A 190 -8.20 -13.59 -16.28
C ALA A 190 -7.04 -12.78 -16.90
N THR A 191 -5.99 -13.47 -17.37
CA THR A 191 -4.85 -12.83 -18.05
C THR A 191 -5.24 -12.30 -19.44
N SER A 192 -6.14 -13.00 -20.16
CA SER A 192 -6.67 -12.57 -21.46
C SER A 192 -7.56 -11.34 -21.32
N ASP A 193 -8.49 -11.36 -20.35
CA ASP A 193 -9.41 -10.26 -20.03
C ASP A 193 -8.64 -9.00 -19.62
N ALA A 194 -7.72 -9.13 -18.66
CA ALA A 194 -6.84 -8.05 -18.21
C ALA A 194 -6.03 -7.44 -19.37
N ALA A 195 -5.54 -8.28 -20.28
CA ALA A 195 -4.80 -7.83 -21.45
C ALA A 195 -5.69 -7.10 -22.48
N GLN A 196 -6.97 -7.49 -22.63
CA GLN A 196 -7.90 -6.80 -23.51
C GLN A 196 -8.29 -5.43 -22.97
N GLN A 197 -8.50 -5.31 -21.66
CA GLN A 197 -8.73 -4.03 -21.00
C GLN A 197 -7.52 -3.09 -21.16
N ALA A 198 -6.31 -3.59 -20.92
CA ALA A 198 -5.09 -2.79 -21.11
C ALA A 198 -4.87 -2.38 -22.58
N ALA A 199 -5.16 -3.27 -23.54
CA ALA A 199 -5.08 -2.95 -24.96
C ALA A 199 -6.09 -1.86 -25.36
N TYR A 200 -7.32 -1.94 -24.82
CA TYR A 200 -8.35 -0.93 -25.03
C TYR A 200 -7.95 0.43 -24.45
N ALA A 201 -7.45 0.46 -23.22
CA ALA A 201 -6.98 1.66 -22.56
C ALA A 201 -5.82 2.30 -23.34
N ALA A 202 -4.80 1.51 -23.69
CA ALA A 202 -3.65 1.97 -24.47
C ALA A 202 -4.07 2.60 -25.82
N ARG A 203 -4.91 1.91 -26.58
CA ARG A 203 -5.46 2.41 -27.85
C ARG A 203 -6.24 3.71 -27.64
N SER A 204 -7.04 3.80 -26.59
CA SER A 204 -7.88 4.98 -26.31
C SER A 204 -7.02 6.20 -25.93
N ILE A 205 -5.97 5.99 -25.15
CA ILE A 205 -4.98 7.04 -24.84
C ILE A 205 -4.31 7.55 -26.12
N VAL A 206 -3.90 6.67 -27.02
CA VAL A 206 -3.26 7.08 -28.30
C VAL A 206 -4.26 7.77 -29.24
N GLU A 207 -5.46 7.22 -29.40
CA GLU A 207 -6.48 7.79 -30.29
C GLU A 207 -7.10 9.09 -29.74
N SER A 208 -6.87 9.44 -28.47
CA SER A 208 -7.21 10.77 -27.92
C SER A 208 -6.43 11.90 -28.61
N GLU A 209 -5.24 11.61 -29.16
CA GLU A 209 -4.29 12.57 -29.76
C GLU A 209 -3.87 13.76 -28.86
N GLN A 210 -4.24 13.76 -27.57
CA GLN A 210 -3.96 14.88 -26.66
C GLN A 210 -3.15 14.48 -25.43
N VAL A 211 -3.27 13.24 -24.96
CA VAL A 211 -2.61 12.81 -23.73
C VAL A 211 -1.11 12.56 -23.95
N LEU A 212 -0.73 11.79 -24.98
CA LEU A 212 0.68 11.46 -25.19
C LEU A 212 1.44 12.60 -25.86
N PRO A 213 2.62 12.99 -25.35
CA PRO A 213 3.49 13.95 -26.02
C PRO A 213 3.90 13.50 -27.43
N GLU A 214 3.88 14.39 -28.42
CA GLU A 214 4.27 14.02 -29.80
C GLU A 214 5.79 13.80 -29.91
N THR A 215 6.56 14.58 -29.16
CA THR A 215 8.02 14.64 -29.24
C THR A 215 8.73 14.38 -27.91
N PRO A 216 10.02 13.96 -27.94
CA PRO A 216 10.84 13.88 -26.74
C PRO A 216 10.98 15.20 -25.97
N GLN A 217 10.96 16.32 -26.71
CA GLN A 217 11.01 17.65 -26.11
C GLN A 217 9.75 17.92 -25.29
N GLU A 218 8.57 17.69 -25.87
CA GLU A 218 7.30 17.85 -25.16
C GLU A 218 7.19 16.87 -23.99
N MET A 219 7.68 15.64 -24.13
CA MET A 219 7.75 14.68 -23.02
C MET A 219 8.59 15.24 -21.86
N ASN A 220 9.75 15.82 -22.16
CA ASN A 220 10.57 16.44 -21.14
C ASN A 220 9.89 17.69 -20.54
N GLU A 221 9.16 18.48 -21.34
CA GLU A 221 8.38 19.62 -20.83
C GLU A 221 7.29 19.16 -19.86
N VAL A 222 6.49 18.15 -20.21
CA VAL A 222 5.46 17.57 -19.34
C VAL A 222 6.06 17.06 -18.04
N VAL A 223 7.14 16.28 -18.11
CA VAL A 223 7.79 15.70 -16.92
C VAL A 223 8.37 16.77 -16.00
N GLU A 224 8.96 17.84 -16.55
CA GLU A 224 9.48 18.93 -15.74
C GLU A 224 8.36 19.79 -15.14
N GLU A 225 7.24 19.97 -15.86
CA GLU A 225 6.07 20.69 -15.35
C GLU A 225 5.44 19.95 -14.16
N VAL A 226 5.21 18.65 -14.29
CA VAL A 226 4.68 17.78 -13.23
C VAL A 226 5.60 17.80 -11.99
N LYS A 227 6.92 17.79 -12.16
CA LYS A 227 7.87 17.85 -11.03
C LYS A 227 7.91 19.21 -10.31
N GLU A 228 7.72 20.30 -11.05
CA GLU A 228 7.88 21.66 -10.51
C GLU A 228 6.58 22.26 -9.99
N SER A 229 5.42 21.72 -10.40
CA SER A 229 4.11 22.25 -10.03
C SER A 229 3.72 21.89 -8.58
N ASP A 230 3.10 22.85 -7.90
CA ASP A 230 2.50 22.66 -6.57
C ASP A 230 1.01 22.23 -6.68
N SER A 231 0.49 22.12 -7.90
CA SER A 231 -0.89 21.76 -8.23
C SER A 231 -0.94 20.94 -9.52
N GLU A 232 -2.06 20.27 -9.80
CA GLU A 232 -2.23 19.52 -11.03
C GLU A 232 -2.04 20.39 -12.28
N THR A 233 -1.29 19.83 -13.21
CA THR A 233 -0.96 20.40 -14.52
C THR A 233 -2.05 20.11 -15.54
N ASP A 234 -2.09 20.87 -16.64
CA ASP A 234 -3.04 20.62 -17.74
C ASP A 234 -2.94 19.18 -18.26
N PHE A 235 -1.73 18.61 -18.29
CA PHE A 235 -1.51 17.21 -18.66
C PHE A 235 -2.17 16.24 -17.68
N GLU A 236 -2.01 16.45 -16.36
CA GLU A 236 -2.56 15.56 -15.33
C GLU A 236 -4.08 15.58 -15.36
N LYS A 237 -4.68 16.77 -15.43
CA LYS A 237 -6.14 16.94 -15.52
C LYS A 237 -6.71 16.25 -16.76
N LEU A 238 -6.10 16.51 -17.93
CA LEU A 238 -6.55 15.91 -19.17
C LEU A 238 -6.37 14.38 -19.18
N ALA A 239 -5.26 13.88 -18.64
CA ALA A 239 -5.03 12.45 -18.50
C ALA A 239 -6.07 11.81 -17.56
N ALA A 240 -6.40 12.46 -16.43
CA ALA A 240 -7.39 11.97 -15.48
C ALA A 240 -8.78 11.85 -16.11
N VAL A 241 -9.23 12.89 -16.83
CA VAL A 241 -10.53 12.89 -17.52
C VAL A 241 -10.59 11.81 -18.61
N VAL A 242 -9.53 11.67 -19.42
CA VAL A 242 -9.45 10.61 -20.42
C VAL A 242 -9.42 9.22 -19.78
N ASN A 243 -8.72 9.06 -18.65
CA ASN A 243 -8.68 7.80 -17.90
C ASN A 243 -10.07 7.43 -17.37
N ASN A 244 -10.84 8.38 -16.84
CA ASN A 244 -12.20 8.14 -16.36
C ASN A 244 -13.15 7.71 -17.48
N GLU A 245 -13.11 8.37 -18.65
CA GLU A 245 -13.90 7.93 -19.81
C GLU A 245 -13.52 6.52 -20.28
N ILE A 246 -12.24 6.15 -20.19
CA ILE A 246 -11.79 4.78 -20.43
C ILE A 246 -12.35 3.82 -19.37
N LYS A 247 -12.25 4.19 -18.09
CA LYS A 247 -12.74 3.38 -16.96
C LYS A 247 -14.23 3.09 -17.11
N LYS A 248 -15.06 4.09 -17.41
CA LYS A 248 -16.50 3.92 -17.65
C LYS A 248 -16.77 2.83 -18.69
N GLU A 249 -16.15 2.90 -19.87
CA GLU A 249 -16.36 1.87 -20.91
C GLU A 249 -15.82 0.50 -20.51
N VAL A 250 -14.66 0.44 -19.83
CA VAL A 250 -14.07 -0.81 -19.35
C VAL A 250 -14.99 -1.51 -18.35
N GLU A 251 -15.59 -0.75 -17.42
CA GLU A 251 -16.44 -1.28 -16.36
C GLU A 251 -17.86 -1.60 -16.83
N ASP A 252 -18.41 -0.79 -17.73
CA ASP A 252 -19.73 -1.02 -18.34
C ASP A 252 -19.72 -2.22 -19.29
N THR A 253 -18.54 -2.63 -19.77
CA THR A 253 -18.38 -3.79 -20.65
C THR A 253 -18.38 -5.11 -19.87
N PRO A 254 -19.45 -5.93 -19.95
CA PRO A 254 -19.56 -7.12 -19.09
C PRO A 254 -18.63 -8.28 -19.49
N ASP A 255 -18.15 -8.27 -20.72
CA ASP A 255 -17.25 -9.27 -21.29
C ASP A 255 -16.08 -8.52 -21.96
N PRO A 256 -14.88 -8.50 -21.36
CA PRO A 256 -13.72 -7.78 -21.89
C PRO A 256 -13.36 -8.14 -23.34
N GLN A 257 -13.79 -9.29 -23.85
CA GLN A 257 -13.60 -9.66 -25.25
C GLN A 257 -14.31 -8.71 -26.22
N MET A 258 -15.34 -7.99 -25.75
CA MET A 258 -16.04 -6.99 -26.54
C MET A 258 -15.25 -5.70 -26.75
N LEU A 259 -14.23 -5.44 -25.93
CA LEU A 259 -13.40 -4.23 -26.02
C LEU A 259 -12.50 -4.21 -27.26
N GLU A 260 -12.16 -5.38 -27.82
CA GLU A 260 -11.31 -5.46 -29.04
C GLU A 260 -11.97 -4.71 -30.21
N ASP A 261 -13.30 -4.86 -30.35
CA ASP A 261 -14.10 -4.22 -31.41
C ASP A 261 -14.75 -2.88 -30.97
N ALA A 262 -14.64 -2.50 -29.69
CA ALA A 262 -15.18 -1.24 -29.17
C ALA A 262 -14.52 -0.03 -29.85
N GLN A 263 -15.25 1.08 -29.95
CA GLN A 263 -14.62 2.35 -30.33
C GLN A 263 -13.79 2.86 -29.16
N PRO A 264 -12.71 3.62 -29.39
CA PRO A 264 -12.01 4.31 -28.32
C PRO A 264 -12.96 5.17 -27.50
N ALA A 265 -12.63 5.34 -26.21
CA ALA A 265 -13.46 6.09 -25.26
C ALA A 265 -13.73 7.52 -25.75
N ILE A 266 -12.69 8.18 -26.27
CA ILE A 266 -12.78 9.55 -26.78
C ILE A 266 -13.17 9.55 -28.26
N ASP A 267 -14.23 10.29 -28.60
CA ASP A 267 -14.60 10.50 -30.02
C ASP A 267 -13.55 11.38 -30.70
N LYS A 268 -12.80 10.81 -31.65
CA LYS A 268 -11.85 11.55 -32.49
C LYS A 268 -12.42 12.74 -33.29
N ASN A 269 -13.75 12.87 -33.37
CA ASN A 269 -14.41 14.02 -33.99
C ASN A 269 -14.83 15.10 -32.99
N ALA A 270 -14.60 14.87 -31.69
CA ALA A 270 -14.77 15.87 -30.64
C ALA A 270 -13.94 17.12 -30.96
N ASP A 271 -14.50 18.30 -30.70
CA ASP A 271 -13.77 19.54 -30.86
C ASP A 271 -12.92 19.81 -29.61
N MET A 272 -11.74 19.20 -29.57
CA MET A 272 -10.78 19.33 -28.48
C MET A 272 -10.08 20.70 -28.44
N THR A 273 -10.53 21.69 -29.22
CA THR A 273 -9.89 23.01 -29.33
C THR A 273 -10.58 24.11 -28.53
N ILE A 274 -11.75 23.81 -27.96
CA ILE A 274 -12.53 24.75 -27.17
C ILE A 274 -12.33 24.38 -25.70
N ASP A 275 -11.83 25.34 -24.94
CA ASP A 275 -11.67 25.30 -23.49
C ASP A 275 -12.10 26.70 -23.01
N SER A 276 -13.29 26.73 -22.40
CA SER A 276 -14.05 27.95 -22.11
C SER A 276 -13.54 28.69 -20.89
N ASP A 277 -13.07 27.99 -19.87
CA ASP A 277 -12.56 28.55 -18.62
C ASP A 277 -11.02 28.48 -18.49
N GLN A 278 -10.35 27.85 -19.46
CA GLN A 278 -8.90 27.78 -19.63
C GLN A 278 -8.20 27.04 -18.50
N ASP A 279 -8.73 25.89 -18.13
CA ASP A 279 -8.21 25.08 -17.04
C ASP A 279 -7.37 23.87 -17.49
N GLY A 280 -7.28 23.66 -18.82
CA GLY A 280 -6.52 22.60 -19.46
C GLY A 280 -7.39 21.49 -20.05
N VAL A 281 -8.66 21.39 -19.68
CA VAL A 281 -9.59 20.34 -20.15
C VAL A 281 -10.55 20.92 -21.20
N PRO A 282 -10.68 20.30 -22.38
CA PRO A 282 -11.62 20.79 -23.40
C PRO A 282 -13.09 20.65 -22.97
N ASP A 283 -13.94 21.61 -23.37
CA ASP A 283 -15.38 21.69 -23.04
C ASP A 283 -16.19 20.41 -23.30
N GLU A 284 -15.74 19.56 -24.23
CA GLU A 284 -16.43 18.30 -24.57
C GLU A 284 -16.14 17.19 -23.55
N LEU A 285 -15.01 17.27 -22.85
CA LEU A 285 -14.62 16.31 -21.82
C LEU A 285 -14.81 16.84 -20.39
N ASP A 286 -14.97 18.16 -20.25
CA ASP A 286 -15.14 18.82 -18.96
C ASP A 286 -16.62 18.79 -18.49
N PRO A 287 -16.95 18.16 -17.35
CA PRO A 287 -18.28 18.21 -16.74
C PRO A 287 -18.71 19.61 -16.29
N PHE A 288 -17.76 20.50 -15.99
CA PHE A 288 -17.96 21.87 -15.53
C PHE A 288 -17.22 22.91 -16.40
N PRO A 289 -17.57 23.05 -17.70
CA PRO A 289 -16.82 23.82 -18.71
C PRO A 289 -16.83 25.34 -18.54
N GLN A 290 -17.23 25.86 -17.38
CA GLN A 290 -17.25 27.28 -17.06
C GLN A 290 -16.66 27.57 -15.67
N ASP A 291 -16.17 26.55 -14.98
CA ASP A 291 -15.58 26.64 -13.65
C ASP A 291 -14.19 25.99 -13.60
N SER A 292 -13.16 26.78 -13.87
CA SER A 292 -11.76 26.32 -13.96
C SER A 292 -11.15 25.63 -12.73
N SER A 293 -11.90 25.51 -11.62
CA SER A 293 -11.48 24.73 -10.44
C SER A 293 -12.10 23.34 -10.38
N GLU A 294 -13.03 23.02 -11.27
CA GLU A 294 -13.75 21.75 -11.31
C GLU A 294 -13.67 21.24 -12.76
N TRP A 295 -13.05 20.09 -12.99
CA TRP A 295 -12.91 19.50 -14.33
C TRP A 295 -13.31 18.03 -14.38
N MET A 296 -13.75 17.49 -13.25
CA MET A 296 -14.03 16.08 -13.04
C MET A 296 -15.21 15.93 -12.08
N ASP A 297 -16.00 14.87 -12.29
CA ASP A 297 -17.22 14.49 -11.57
C ASP A 297 -17.25 12.95 -11.62
N ASN A 298 -16.44 12.32 -10.78
CA ASN A 298 -16.09 10.90 -10.92
C ASN A 298 -17.27 9.96 -10.61
N ASP A 299 -18.11 10.32 -9.64
CA ASP A 299 -19.34 9.59 -9.28
C ASP A 299 -20.62 10.07 -10.01
N GLU A 300 -20.52 11.17 -10.77
CA GLU A 300 -21.60 11.82 -11.51
C GLU A 300 -22.75 12.35 -10.62
N ASP A 301 -22.46 12.75 -9.38
CA ASP A 301 -23.45 13.34 -8.47
C ASP A 301 -23.76 14.82 -8.79
N GLY A 302 -22.88 15.47 -9.57
CA GLY A 302 -22.97 16.85 -10.01
C GLY A 302 -22.27 17.88 -9.11
N ILE A 303 -21.50 17.42 -8.13
CA ILE A 303 -20.45 18.15 -7.40
C ILE A 303 -19.13 17.73 -8.04
N GLY A 304 -18.23 18.68 -8.31
CA GLY A 304 -16.94 18.33 -8.89
C GLY A 304 -15.97 17.84 -7.82
N ASP A 305 -15.05 16.95 -8.21
CA ASP A 305 -14.10 16.26 -7.34
C ASP A 305 -13.25 17.24 -6.48
N HIS A 306 -13.01 18.47 -6.96
CA HIS A 306 -12.28 19.44 -6.13
C HIS A 306 -13.09 19.93 -4.92
N SER A 307 -14.42 19.92 -5.02
CA SER A 307 -15.36 20.32 -3.99
C SER A 307 -15.99 19.16 -3.24
N ASP A 308 -15.99 17.96 -3.80
CA ASP A 308 -16.44 16.75 -3.12
C ASP A 308 -15.44 16.31 -2.04
N THR A 309 -15.88 15.41 -1.18
CA THR A 309 -15.08 14.84 -0.09
C THR A 309 -15.04 13.30 -0.14
N ASP A 310 -15.69 12.72 -1.14
CA ASP A 310 -15.88 11.29 -1.40
C ASP A 310 -16.09 11.14 -2.92
N ASP A 311 -15.02 11.37 -3.70
CA ASP A 311 -15.07 11.55 -5.16
C ASP A 311 -15.63 10.32 -5.93
N ASP A 312 -15.73 9.15 -5.30
CA ASP A 312 -16.29 7.94 -5.89
C ASP A 312 -17.53 7.37 -5.18
N ASP A 313 -18.02 8.08 -4.16
CA ASP A 313 -19.24 7.80 -3.41
C ASP A 313 -19.28 6.38 -2.80
N ASP A 314 -18.11 5.84 -2.44
CA ASP A 314 -17.94 4.48 -1.89
C ASP A 314 -18.18 4.42 -0.37
N GLY A 315 -18.28 5.59 0.26
CA GLY A 315 -18.54 5.79 1.67
C GLY A 315 -17.29 6.05 2.52
N PHE A 316 -16.12 6.15 1.92
CA PHE A 316 -14.85 6.56 2.54
C PHE A 316 -14.41 7.90 1.97
N THR A 317 -14.09 8.86 2.85
CA THR A 317 -13.68 10.20 2.39
C THR A 317 -12.26 10.19 1.81
N ASP A 318 -11.97 11.06 0.85
CA ASP A 318 -10.68 11.08 0.11
C ASP A 318 -9.45 11.21 1.03
N ASP A 319 -9.61 11.76 2.25
CA ASP A 319 -8.53 11.93 3.21
C ASP A 319 -8.12 10.63 3.93
N VAL A 320 -8.99 9.62 3.89
CA VAL A 320 -8.73 8.29 4.43
C VAL A 320 -8.67 7.21 3.35
N ASP A 321 -9.31 7.44 2.21
CA ASP A 321 -9.29 6.52 1.08
C ASP A 321 -7.91 6.48 0.39
N VAL A 322 -7.43 5.26 0.17
CA VAL A 322 -6.21 4.97 -0.60
C VAL A 322 -6.45 5.04 -2.11
N PHE A 323 -7.69 4.89 -2.57
CA PHE A 323 -8.08 4.97 -3.98
C PHE A 323 -9.31 5.88 -4.20
N PRO A 324 -9.21 7.21 -3.94
CA PRO A 324 -10.36 8.14 -3.93
C PRO A 324 -11.25 8.20 -5.18
N LEU A 325 -10.84 7.57 -6.29
CA LEU A 325 -11.55 7.58 -7.56
C LEU A 325 -12.05 6.17 -7.97
N ASP A 326 -11.92 5.15 -7.12
CA ASP A 326 -12.31 3.76 -7.40
C ASP A 326 -13.26 3.16 -6.35
N ALA A 327 -14.56 3.30 -6.61
CA ALA A 327 -15.64 2.87 -5.72
C ALA A 327 -15.70 1.36 -5.37
N LYS A 328 -14.75 0.58 -5.86
CA LYS A 328 -14.58 -0.85 -5.56
C LYS A 328 -13.42 -1.12 -4.61
N LYS A 329 -12.65 -0.10 -4.20
CA LYS A 329 -11.49 -0.22 -3.32
C LYS A 329 -11.35 1.04 -2.46
N ALA A 330 -11.30 0.87 -1.15
CA ALA A 330 -10.96 1.95 -0.22
C ALA A 330 -9.59 1.74 0.47
N GLY A 331 -8.91 0.63 0.18
CA GLY A 331 -7.75 0.16 0.95
C GLY A 331 -8.12 -0.77 2.10
N ASP A 332 -7.21 -0.96 3.06
CA ASP A 332 -7.33 -1.93 4.16
C ASP A 332 -7.02 -1.20 5.48
N HIS A 333 -8.02 -0.49 5.99
CA HIS A 333 -7.88 0.50 7.08
C HIS A 333 -7.49 -0.11 8.43
N ASP A 334 -7.94 -1.33 8.72
CA ASP A 334 -7.62 -2.07 9.95
C ASP A 334 -6.53 -3.15 9.74
N GLY A 335 -6.17 -3.46 8.50
CA GLY A 335 -5.07 -4.36 8.17
C GLY A 335 -5.42 -5.84 8.30
N ASP A 336 -6.71 -6.19 8.19
CA ASP A 336 -7.19 -7.57 8.28
C ASP A 336 -6.97 -8.37 6.97
N GLY A 337 -6.67 -7.66 5.87
CA GLY A 337 -6.45 -8.19 4.53
C GLY A 337 -7.68 -8.20 3.63
N THR A 338 -8.79 -7.59 4.06
CA THR A 338 -10.00 -7.33 3.29
C THR A 338 -10.05 -5.85 2.93
N ASP A 339 -10.49 -5.56 1.71
CA ASP A 339 -10.68 -4.16 1.32
C ASP A 339 -11.89 -3.56 2.05
N SER A 340 -11.76 -2.34 2.56
CA SER A 340 -12.73 -1.68 3.44
C SER A 340 -14.11 -1.49 2.81
N VAL A 341 -14.24 -1.37 1.48
CA VAL A 341 -15.57 -1.35 0.81
C VAL A 341 -16.30 -2.69 0.89
N ASN A 342 -15.56 -3.78 1.07
CA ASN A 342 -16.08 -5.14 1.18
C ASN A 342 -16.06 -5.66 2.62
N ASP A 343 -15.60 -4.83 3.57
CA ASP A 343 -15.54 -5.17 4.98
C ASP A 343 -16.83 -4.81 5.71
N GLN A 344 -17.26 -5.69 6.60
CA GLN A 344 -18.38 -5.40 7.49
C GLN A 344 -17.98 -4.41 8.60
N TYR A 345 -16.72 -4.43 9.04
CA TYR A 345 -16.18 -3.62 10.12
C TYR A 345 -14.86 -2.96 9.70
N PRO A 346 -14.88 -2.04 8.71
CA PRO A 346 -13.67 -1.41 8.16
C PRO A 346 -12.84 -0.58 9.15
N TYR A 347 -13.31 -0.44 10.38
CA TYR A 347 -12.64 0.25 11.47
C TYR A 347 -12.67 -0.67 12.71
N ASP A 348 -11.98 -1.81 12.63
CA ASP A 348 -11.79 -2.80 13.71
C ASP A 348 -10.31 -3.17 13.83
N PHE A 349 -9.52 -2.30 14.47
CA PHE A 349 -8.06 -2.33 14.36
C PHE A 349 -7.40 -3.60 14.95
N ASP A 350 -8.05 -4.28 15.89
CA ASP A 350 -7.56 -5.54 16.43
C ASP A 350 -8.31 -6.79 15.95
N ASN A 351 -9.34 -6.60 15.13
CA ASN A 351 -10.09 -7.62 14.42
C ASN A 351 -10.83 -8.59 15.35
N ASP A 352 -11.46 -8.05 16.39
CA ASP A 352 -12.21 -8.82 17.38
C ASP A 352 -13.75 -8.84 17.14
N SER A 353 -14.20 -8.18 16.07
CA SER A 353 -15.59 -7.99 15.64
C SER A 353 -16.38 -6.93 16.41
N TYR A 354 -15.73 -6.11 17.24
CA TYR A 354 -16.28 -4.88 17.79
C TYR A 354 -15.60 -3.68 17.12
N PRO A 355 -16.34 -2.85 16.35
CA PRO A 355 -15.74 -1.69 15.71
C PRO A 355 -15.11 -0.74 16.74
N ASP A 356 -14.01 -0.08 16.37
CA ASP A 356 -13.23 0.87 17.19
C ASP A 356 -14.11 1.93 17.89
N ALA A 357 -15.22 2.32 17.26
CA ALA A 357 -16.15 3.32 17.81
C ALA A 357 -17.05 2.78 18.95
N GLU A 358 -17.21 1.46 19.04
CA GLU A 358 -17.99 0.73 20.04
C GLU A 358 -17.11 -0.08 21.00
N ASP A 359 -15.79 -0.06 20.80
CA ASP A 359 -14.78 -0.81 21.55
C ASP A 359 -14.03 0.09 22.54
N ASP A 360 -14.06 -0.25 23.83
CA ASP A 360 -13.32 0.47 24.88
C ASP A 360 -11.80 0.19 24.84
N PHE A 361 -11.38 -0.90 24.19
CA PHE A 361 -9.99 -1.30 23.95
C PHE A 361 -9.70 -1.67 22.48
N PRO A 362 -9.73 -0.71 21.53
CA PRO A 362 -9.59 -0.94 20.06
C PRO A 362 -8.27 -1.55 19.56
N LYS A 363 -7.40 -2.02 20.44
CA LYS A 363 -6.07 -2.57 20.12
C LYS A 363 -5.79 -3.87 20.86
N ASP A 364 -6.70 -4.30 21.74
CA ASP A 364 -6.59 -5.53 22.48
C ASP A 364 -7.74 -6.46 22.10
N PRO A 365 -7.54 -7.43 21.19
CA PRO A 365 -8.62 -8.26 20.65
C PRO A 365 -9.20 -9.26 21.65
N ALA A 366 -8.81 -9.14 22.92
CA ALA A 366 -9.33 -9.90 24.03
C ALA A 366 -10.27 -9.08 24.92
N GLU A 367 -10.39 -7.77 24.74
CA GLU A 367 -11.16 -6.86 25.57
C GLU A 367 -11.92 -5.89 24.67
N TRP A 368 -13.23 -5.71 24.89
CA TRP A 368 -14.04 -4.76 24.11
C TRP A 368 -14.94 -3.85 24.97
N LEU A 369 -15.03 -4.13 26.28
CA LEU A 369 -15.95 -3.49 27.21
C LEU A 369 -15.26 -3.20 28.54
N ASP A 370 -15.42 -1.98 29.05
CA ASP A 370 -15.01 -1.54 30.39
C ASP A 370 -16.26 -1.07 31.17
N SER A 371 -16.91 -2.00 31.86
CA SER A 371 -18.21 -1.76 32.48
C SER A 371 -18.18 -0.74 33.62
N ASP A 372 -17.04 -0.59 34.32
CA ASP A 372 -16.91 0.31 35.47
C ASP A 372 -15.94 1.50 35.27
N GLY A 373 -15.17 1.49 34.19
CA GLY A 373 -14.30 2.58 33.76
C GLY A 373 -12.96 2.61 34.47
N ASP A 374 -12.39 1.45 34.84
CA ASP A 374 -11.11 1.35 35.55
C ASP A 374 -9.89 1.10 34.64
N GLU A 375 -10.09 1.11 33.33
CA GLU A 375 -9.10 0.83 32.29
C GLU A 375 -8.64 -0.65 32.22
N VAL A 376 -9.35 -1.58 32.87
CA VAL A 376 -9.19 -3.03 32.72
C VAL A 376 -10.46 -3.62 32.12
N GLY A 377 -10.33 -4.30 30.97
CA GLY A 377 -11.51 -4.85 30.29
C GLY A 377 -12.19 -5.97 31.07
N ASP A 378 -13.51 -6.07 30.87
CA ASP A 378 -14.42 -7.00 31.55
C ASP A 378 -13.97 -8.48 31.46
N ASN A 379 -13.20 -8.89 30.44
CA ASN A 379 -12.75 -10.28 30.32
C ASN A 379 -11.52 -10.57 31.21
N ALA A 380 -10.68 -9.57 31.46
CA ALA A 380 -9.54 -9.64 32.37
C ALA A 380 -9.90 -9.26 33.81
N ASP A 381 -10.93 -8.43 33.98
CA ASP A 381 -11.36 -7.93 35.27
C ASP A 381 -12.14 -9.00 36.08
N VAL A 382 -11.67 -9.24 37.31
CA VAL A 382 -12.33 -10.14 38.26
C VAL A 382 -13.56 -9.48 38.91
N PHE A 383 -13.62 -8.15 38.97
CA PHE A 383 -14.75 -7.37 39.48
C PHE A 383 -15.22 -6.27 38.49
N PRO A 384 -15.82 -6.63 37.33
CA PRO A 384 -16.21 -5.70 36.24
C PRO A 384 -17.23 -4.59 36.59
N ASP A 385 -17.70 -4.52 37.83
CA ASP A 385 -18.67 -3.54 38.31
C ASP A 385 -18.08 -2.66 39.45
N ASP A 386 -16.83 -2.87 39.86
CA ASP A 386 -16.15 -2.15 40.93
C ASP A 386 -14.84 -1.51 40.46
N PRO A 387 -14.84 -0.20 40.15
CA PRO A 387 -13.72 0.47 39.49
C PRO A 387 -12.50 0.71 40.42
N THR A 388 -12.50 0.04 41.56
CA THR A 388 -11.41 0.04 42.52
C THR A 388 -10.72 -1.31 42.64
N GLU A 389 -11.19 -2.35 41.92
CA GLU A 389 -10.73 -3.73 42.10
C GLU A 389 -10.68 -4.53 40.78
N TRP A 390 -9.49 -4.79 40.25
CA TRP A 390 -9.36 -5.56 38.99
C TRP A 390 -8.83 -7.00 39.15
N ALA A 391 -8.40 -7.40 40.35
CA ALA A 391 -7.70 -8.66 40.58
C ALA A 391 -8.01 -9.29 41.93
N ASP A 392 -8.10 -10.62 41.96
CA ASP A 392 -8.22 -11.43 43.18
C ASP A 392 -7.09 -12.48 43.20
N SER A 393 -5.95 -12.11 43.81
CA SER A 393 -4.74 -12.94 43.77
C SER A 393 -4.87 -14.27 44.53
N ASP A 394 -5.78 -14.36 45.50
CA ASP A 394 -5.89 -15.52 46.37
C ASP A 394 -7.27 -16.23 46.34
N GLY A 395 -8.27 -15.61 45.72
CA GLY A 395 -9.54 -16.23 45.37
C GLY A 395 -10.58 -16.21 46.51
N ASP A 396 -10.61 -15.19 47.39
CA ASP A 396 -11.69 -15.01 48.38
C ASP A 396 -12.80 -14.05 47.96
N GLU A 397 -12.87 -13.65 46.70
CA GLU A 397 -13.90 -12.72 46.21
C GLU A 397 -13.77 -11.32 46.85
N VAL A 398 -12.61 -10.97 47.41
CA VAL A 398 -12.25 -9.61 47.83
C VAL A 398 -11.10 -9.15 46.95
N GLY A 399 -11.30 -8.03 46.26
CA GLY A 399 -10.26 -7.51 45.38
C GLY A 399 -8.98 -7.14 46.14
N ASP A 400 -7.86 -7.28 45.44
CA ASP A 400 -6.54 -7.05 46.00
C ASP A 400 -6.42 -5.65 46.64
N ASN A 401 -7.05 -4.61 46.09
CA ASN A 401 -6.89 -3.22 46.54
C ASN A 401 -7.38 -2.95 47.97
N GLU A 402 -8.50 -3.53 48.35
CA GLU A 402 -9.09 -3.51 49.68
C GLU A 402 -8.65 -4.71 50.53
N ASP A 403 -8.12 -5.77 49.93
CA ASP A 403 -7.68 -6.94 50.68
C ASP A 403 -6.38 -6.68 51.46
N ALA A 404 -6.51 -6.79 52.79
CA ALA A 404 -5.39 -6.72 53.72
C ALA A 404 -4.51 -7.98 53.68
N PHE A 405 -4.93 -9.04 52.99
CA PHE A 405 -4.34 -10.37 53.01
C PHE A 405 -4.03 -10.98 51.63
N ARG A 406 -3.78 -10.18 50.57
CA ARG A 406 -3.57 -10.46 49.12
C ARG A 406 -2.83 -11.74 48.63
N MET A 407 -2.35 -12.61 49.51
CA MET A 407 -1.57 -13.82 49.25
C MET A 407 -2.00 -14.99 50.16
N THR A 408 -3.14 -14.93 50.85
CA THR A 408 -3.42 -15.78 52.02
C THR A 408 -4.55 -16.78 51.79
N LEU A 409 -4.63 -17.45 50.65
CA LEU A 409 -5.64 -18.52 50.52
C LEU A 409 -5.15 -19.87 49.98
N MET A 410 -5.94 -20.88 50.37
CA MET A 410 -5.84 -22.32 50.10
C MET A 410 -4.99 -23.23 51.02
N ASN A 411 -4.79 -22.92 52.32
CA ASN A 411 -4.24 -23.96 53.25
C ASN A 411 -4.79 -24.03 54.67
N LEU A 412 -5.87 -23.32 55.03
CA LEU A 412 -6.55 -23.55 56.30
C LEU A 412 -7.65 -24.62 56.16
N LYS A 413 -7.28 -25.83 55.72
CA LYS A 413 -8.07 -27.02 56.08
C LYS A 413 -8.00 -27.14 57.60
N ILE A 414 -9.06 -26.72 58.28
CA ILE A 414 -9.27 -27.03 59.70
C ILE A 414 -9.39 -28.55 59.80
N VAL A 415 -8.24 -29.23 59.96
CA VAL A 415 -8.21 -30.61 60.41
C VAL A 415 -8.60 -30.57 61.88
N THR A 416 -9.89 -30.67 62.15
CA THR A 416 -10.38 -31.09 63.47
C THR A 416 -9.95 -32.54 63.68
N ALA A 417 -8.72 -32.74 64.16
CA ALA A 417 -8.31 -33.95 64.87
C ALA A 417 -6.93 -33.71 65.48
N THR A 418 -6.94 -33.39 66.78
CA THR A 418 -5.87 -33.67 67.77
C THR A 418 -4.55 -34.23 67.23
N ARG A 419 -3.56 -33.36 66.99
CA ARG A 419 -2.17 -33.46 67.47
C ARG A 419 -1.30 -32.35 66.84
N SER A 420 -0.67 -31.58 67.71
CA SER A 420 0.45 -30.63 67.50
C SER A 420 1.01 -30.46 66.08
N VAL A 421 0.85 -29.25 65.52
CA VAL A 421 1.50 -28.77 64.28
C VAL A 421 2.68 -27.86 64.65
N THR A 422 3.86 -28.16 64.11
CA THR A 422 5.04 -27.29 64.17
C THR A 422 5.08 -26.44 62.91
N ILE A 423 4.81 -25.14 63.03
CA ILE A 423 4.92 -24.17 61.92
C ILE A 423 6.35 -23.65 61.90
N ARG A 424 7.08 -23.85 60.79
CA ARG A 424 8.29 -23.10 60.48
C ARG A 424 7.87 -21.77 59.87
N THR A 425 8.04 -20.68 60.62
CA THR A 425 7.83 -19.32 60.12
C THR A 425 9.14 -18.80 59.55
N ASP A 426 9.18 -18.47 58.27
CA ASP A 426 10.10 -17.44 57.81
C ASP A 426 9.54 -16.06 58.13
N SER A 427 10.47 -15.15 58.37
CA SER A 427 10.30 -13.94 59.17
C SER A 427 9.58 -12.82 58.43
N HIS A 428 8.31 -12.55 58.76
CA HIS A 428 7.77 -11.19 58.95
C HIS A 428 6.30 -11.21 59.43
N LEU A 429 6.05 -11.63 60.67
CA LEU A 429 4.71 -11.43 61.28
C LEU A 429 4.81 -11.30 62.81
N THR A 430 5.35 -10.17 63.26
CA THR A 430 5.50 -9.86 64.69
C THR A 430 4.17 -9.48 65.35
N LEU A 431 3.14 -9.14 64.56
CA LEU A 431 1.83 -8.71 65.06
C LEU A 431 0.91 -9.90 65.38
N MET A 432 0.86 -10.95 64.55
CA MET A 432 0.09 -12.18 64.83
C MET A 432 0.60 -12.96 66.05
N LYS A 433 1.90 -12.89 66.35
CA LYS A 433 2.51 -13.62 67.49
C LYS A 433 1.97 -13.18 68.85
N ARG A 434 1.53 -11.93 69.01
CA ARG A 434 0.90 -11.46 70.26
C ARG A 434 -0.55 -11.93 70.38
N THR A 435 -1.31 -11.86 69.29
CA THR A 435 -2.73 -12.25 69.27
C THR A 435 -2.91 -13.75 69.52
N ILE A 436 -2.06 -14.59 68.90
CA ILE A 436 -2.12 -16.05 69.05
C ILE A 436 -1.66 -16.50 70.44
N ARG A 437 -0.65 -15.84 71.06
CA ARG A 437 -0.24 -16.14 72.44
C ARG A 437 -1.34 -15.81 73.46
N THR A 438 -2.05 -14.69 73.27
CA THR A 438 -3.14 -14.30 74.17
C THR A 438 -4.35 -15.22 73.99
N MET A 439 -4.64 -15.66 72.77
CA MET A 439 -5.70 -16.65 72.49
C MET A 439 -5.38 -18.04 73.11
N MET A 440 -4.13 -18.51 73.01
CA MET A 440 -3.72 -19.78 73.64
C MET A 440 -3.74 -19.74 75.18
N ALA A 441 -3.44 -18.59 75.79
CA ALA A 441 -3.50 -18.43 77.25
C ALA A 441 -4.94 -18.37 77.78
N MET A 442 -5.91 -17.91 76.97
CA MET A 442 -7.32 -17.84 77.38
C MET A 442 -8.06 -19.17 77.21
N ALA A 443 -7.69 -19.97 76.20
CA ALA A 443 -8.32 -21.27 75.94
C ALA A 443 -8.07 -22.34 77.03
N THR A 444 -7.01 -22.20 77.83
CA THR A 444 -6.68 -23.15 78.92
C THR A 444 -7.48 -22.95 80.20
N THR A 445 -8.30 -21.88 80.29
CA THR A 445 -9.04 -21.52 81.53
C THR A 445 -10.57 -21.72 81.46
N GLY A 446 -11.10 -22.22 80.34
CA GLY A 446 -12.52 -22.63 80.24
C GLY A 446 -13.55 -21.49 80.28
N MET A 447 -13.21 -20.31 79.76
CA MET A 447 -14.17 -19.18 79.65
C MET A 447 -15.19 -19.38 78.51
N PRO A 448 -16.45 -18.94 78.67
CA PRO A 448 -17.48 -19.02 77.63
C PRO A 448 -17.26 -18.03 76.46
N SER A 449 -17.68 -18.45 75.25
CA SER A 449 -17.35 -17.82 73.94
C SER A 449 -17.77 -16.35 73.78
N GLN A 450 -18.88 -15.92 74.40
CA GLN A 450 -19.31 -14.50 74.36
C GLN A 450 -18.35 -13.56 75.12
N GLN A 451 -17.67 -14.06 76.16
CA GLN A 451 -16.72 -13.25 76.94
C GLN A 451 -15.38 -13.07 76.19
N MET A 452 -15.01 -14.04 75.35
CA MET A 452 -13.86 -13.95 74.45
C MET A 452 -14.05 -12.87 73.38
N LEU A 453 -15.22 -12.85 72.71
CA LEU A 453 -15.53 -11.88 71.67
C LEU A 453 -15.57 -10.44 72.23
N THR A 454 -16.10 -10.26 73.44
CA THR A 454 -16.17 -8.95 74.12
C THR A 454 -14.79 -8.41 74.52
N ASN A 455 -13.85 -9.29 74.90
CA ASN A 455 -12.48 -8.90 75.24
C ASN A 455 -11.60 -8.63 74.00
N LEU A 456 -11.85 -9.33 72.89
CA LEU A 456 -11.23 -9.05 71.59
C LEU A 456 -11.67 -7.69 71.03
N LEU A 457 -12.97 -7.38 71.06
CA LEU A 457 -13.50 -6.08 70.63
C LEU A 457 -13.01 -4.91 71.51
N ARG A 458 -12.77 -5.14 72.81
CA ARG A 458 -12.18 -4.13 73.73
C ARG A 458 -10.70 -3.85 73.50
N MET A 459 -9.92 -4.84 73.03
CA MET A 459 -8.49 -4.64 72.73
C MET A 459 -8.25 -3.82 71.47
N TYR A 460 -9.19 -3.80 70.52
CA TYR A 460 -9.11 -3.05 69.27
C TYR A 460 -9.82 -1.67 69.29
N SER A 461 -10.33 -1.22 70.45
CA SER A 461 -11.16 -0.01 70.56
C SER A 461 -10.43 1.33 70.87
N PRO A 462 -9.14 1.54 70.51
CA PRO A 462 -8.73 2.93 70.26
C PRO A 462 -7.78 3.09 69.06
N LEU A 463 -8.32 3.12 67.84
CA LEU A 463 -7.72 3.89 66.73
C LEU A 463 -8.72 4.78 65.98
N LYS A 464 -9.97 4.89 66.44
CA LYS A 464 -10.86 6.00 66.06
C LYS A 464 -10.74 7.11 67.09
N LYS A 465 -9.75 8.00 66.94
CA LYS A 465 -9.77 9.44 67.32
C LYS A 465 -8.36 10.05 67.27
N GLN A 466 -8.08 10.81 66.21
CA GLN A 466 -7.72 12.25 66.22
C GLN A 466 -6.89 12.65 64.98
N PRO A 467 -6.95 13.93 64.57
CA PRO A 467 -7.11 14.37 63.18
C PRO A 467 -5.82 14.86 62.51
N ASN A 468 -5.93 15.13 61.19
CA ASN A 468 -5.11 16.02 60.38
C ASN A 468 -4.04 16.82 61.15
N ARG A 469 -2.77 16.53 60.83
CA ARG A 469 -1.70 17.54 60.85
C ARG A 469 -0.84 17.39 59.60
N LEU A 470 -1.13 18.29 58.65
CA LEU A 470 -0.15 18.89 57.75
C LEU A 470 1.18 19.14 58.49
N CYS A 471 2.29 18.72 57.89
CA CYS A 471 3.60 19.28 58.19
C CYS A 471 4.29 19.58 56.85
N SER A 472 4.29 20.88 56.51
CA SER A 472 5.08 21.46 55.42
C SER A 472 6.56 21.58 55.81
N SER A 473 7.41 21.68 54.78
CA SER A 473 8.87 21.95 54.80
C SER A 473 9.72 20.68 54.97
N CYS A 474 10.73 20.39 54.15
CA CYS A 474 11.57 21.25 53.32
C CYS A 474 11.99 20.56 52.02
N VAL A 475 11.86 21.29 50.91
CA VAL A 475 12.76 21.26 49.76
C VAL A 475 14.18 21.61 50.24
N LYS A 476 15.19 20.78 49.91
CA LYS A 476 16.50 21.19 49.34
C LYS A 476 17.52 20.03 49.28
N ASN A 477 17.94 19.76 48.04
CA ASN A 477 19.30 19.48 47.53
C ASN A 477 20.13 18.34 48.12
N GLN A 478 20.42 17.35 47.28
CA GLN A 478 21.65 17.36 46.47
C GLN A 478 21.44 16.65 45.14
#